data_AF-A0A6P0XL85-F1
#
_entry.id   AF-A0A6P0XL85-F1
#
_cell.length_a   1.000
_cell.length_b   1.000
_cell.length_c   1.000
_cell.angle_alpha   90.00
_cell.angle_beta   90.00
_cell.angle_gamma   90.00
#
_symmetry.space_group_name_H-M   'P 1'
#
loop_
_entity.id
_entity.type
_entity.pdbx_description
1 polymer ?
#
loop_
_entity_poly.entity_id
_entity_poly.type
_entity_poly.pdbx_seq_one_letter_code
_entity_poly.pdbx_strand_id
1 'polypeptide(L)' 'MSNLTLVLPLNREVVDFPITINLLVENLAKFEDKTELEIMQNLITNLPNMEIQGLVVRMRSPEGDKLSG' A
#
# COMPACT_ATOMS: atom_id res chain seq x y z
N MET A 1 -24.82 1.27 -4.28
CA MET A 1 -23.46 0.84 -3.88
C MET A 1 -22.58 0.96 -5.10
N SER A 2 -21.44 1.64 -4.97
CA SER A 2 -20.43 1.75 -6.03
C SER A 2 -19.64 0.45 -6.10
N ASN A 3 -19.34 -0.07 -7.29
CA ASN A 3 -18.51 -1.27 -7.45
C ASN A 3 -17.06 -0.86 -7.72
N LEU A 4 -16.10 -1.47 -7.03
CA LEU A 4 -14.68 -1.36 -7.31
C LEU A 4 -14.20 -2.61 -8.05
N THR A 5 -13.44 -2.42 -9.14
CA THR A 5 -12.74 -3.50 -9.82
C THR A 5 -11.24 -3.23 -9.76
N LEU A 6 -10.48 -4.19 -9.24
CA LEU A 6 -9.02 -4.14 -9.15
C LEU A 6 -8.42 -5.21 -10.05
N VAL A 7 -7.37 -4.86 -10.80
CA VAL A 7 -6.62 -5.80 -11.65
C VAL A 7 -5.27 -6.06 -11.00
N LEU A 8 -5.05 -7.31 -10.55
CA LEU A 8 -3.85 -7.70 -9.82
C LEU A 8 -2.80 -8.29 -10.78
N PRO A 9 -1.60 -7.70 -10.89
CA PRO A 9 -0.51 -8.31 -11.64
C PRO A 9 -0.03 -9.58 -10.92
N LEU A 10 0.12 -10.67 -11.67
CA LEU A 10 0.61 -11.96 -11.13
C LEU A 10 2.12 -12.13 -11.31
N ASN A 11 2.69 -11.53 -12.36
CA ASN A 11 4.12 -11.61 -12.63
C ASN A 11 4.87 -10.50 -11.88
N ARG A 12 5.68 -10.88 -10.89
CA ARG A 12 6.48 -9.94 -10.08
C ARG A 12 7.71 -9.39 -10.82
N GLU A 13 8.08 -9.99 -11.96
CA GLU A 13 9.26 -9.62 -12.73
C GLU A 13 9.01 -8.45 -13.70
N VAL A 14 7.76 -7.97 -13.81
CA VAL A 14 7.47 -6.80 -14.64
C VAL A 14 8.03 -5.54 -13.96
N VAL A 15 8.68 -4.68 -14.76
CA VAL A 15 9.39 -3.48 -14.27
C VAL A 15 8.48 -2.59 -13.41
N ASP A 16 7.21 -2.45 -13.80
CA ASP A 16 6.25 -1.57 -13.13
C ASP A 16 5.44 -2.27 -12.03
N PHE A 17 5.83 -3.50 -11.62
CA PHE A 17 5.12 -4.27 -10.60
C PHE A 17 4.95 -3.48 -9.30
N PRO A 18 5.99 -2.84 -8.72
CA PRO A 18 5.85 -2.13 -7.46
C PRO A 18 4.92 -0.91 -7.57
N ILE A 19 4.98 -0.20 -8.70
CA ILE A 19 4.14 0.98 -8.96
C ILE A 19 2.68 0.55 -9.10
N THR A 20 2.43 -0.54 -9.82
CA THR A 20 1.09 -1.09 -10.03
C THR A 20 0.47 -1.53 -8.71
N ILE A 21 1.22 -2.25 -7.86
CA ILE A 21 0.73 -2.66 -6.54
C ILE A 21 0.42 -1.44 -5.66
N ASN A 22 1.29 -0.42 -5.66
CA ASN A 22 1.05 0.79 -4.89
C ASN A 22 -0.26 1.49 -5.31
N LEU A 23 -0.47 1.67 -6.62
CA LEU A 23 -1.70 2.27 -7.14
C LEU A 23 -2.96 1.47 -6.77
N LEU A 24 -2.87 0.13 -6.73
CA LEU A 24 -3.98 -0.72 -6.30
C LEU A 24 -4.32 -0.51 -4.82
N VAL A 25 -3.31 -0.43 -3.96
CA VAL A 25 -3.48 -0.19 -2.52
C VAL A 25 -4.07 1.21 -2.28
N GLU A 26 -3.57 2.24 -2.97
CA GLU A 26 -4.12 3.60 -2.91
C GLU A 26 -5.60 3.66 -3.30
N ASN A 27 -5.97 2.99 -4.39
CA ASN A 27 -7.36 2.96 -4.87
C ASN A 27 -8.29 2.19 -3.92
N LEU A 28 -7.80 1.10 -3.34
CA LEU A 28 -8.53 0.35 -2.33
C LEU A 28 -8.75 1.19 -1.07
N ALA A 29 -7.71 1.87 -0.59
CA ALA A 29 -7.77 2.76 0.57
C ALA A 29 -8.82 3.87 0.37
N LYS A 30 -8.82 4.53 -0.79
CA LYS A 30 -9.83 5.55 -1.15
C LYS A 30 -11.24 5.00 -1.22
N PHE A 31 -11.42 3.80 -1.76
CA PHE A 31 -12.73 3.18 -1.89
C PHE A 31 -13.31 2.74 -0.53
N GLU A 32 -12.45 2.27 0.36
CA GLU A 32 -12.84 1.81 1.71
C GLU A 32 -12.87 2.93 2.76
N ASP A 33 -12.55 4.17 2.39
CA ASP A 33 -12.38 5.31 3.30
C ASP A 33 -11.40 5.00 4.47
N LYS A 34 -10.25 4.44 4.10
CA LYS A 34 -9.16 4.03 5.01
C LYS A 34 -7.83 4.62 4.57
N THR A 35 -6.88 4.66 5.49
CA THR A 35 -5.47 4.88 5.17
C THR A 35 -4.83 3.62 4.61
N GLU A 36 -3.77 3.78 3.80
CA GLU A 36 -2.96 2.65 3.34
C GLU A 36 -2.43 1.81 4.51
N LEU A 37 -2.08 2.45 5.64
CA LEU A 37 -1.61 1.77 6.84
C LEU A 37 -2.68 0.86 7.44
N GLU A 38 -3.94 1.29 7.48
CA GLU A 38 -5.06 0.48 7.96
C GLU A 38 -5.36 -0.70 7.02
N ILE A 39 -5.25 -0.49 5.70
CA ILE A 39 -5.33 -1.57 4.71
C ILE A 39 -4.22 -2.60 4.97
N MET A 40 -2.98 -2.14 5.14
CA MET A 40 -1.84 -3.02 5.42
C MET A 40 -2.01 -3.75 6.75
N GLN A 41 -2.41 -3.06 7.81
CA GLN A 41 -2.68 -3.68 9.11
C GLN A 41 -3.74 -4.78 8.97
N ASN A 42 -4.80 -4.53 8.22
CA ASN A 42 -5.85 -5.51 7.97
C ASN A 42 -5.31 -6.74 7.22
N LEU A 43 -4.54 -6.54 6.15
CA LEU A 43 -3.91 -7.62 5.40
C LEU A 43 -2.98 -8.46 6.28
N ILE A 44 -2.13 -7.82 7.10
CA ILE A 44 -1.22 -8.49 8.02
C ILE A 44 -1.97 -9.29 9.10
N THR A 45 -3.05 -8.73 9.64
CA THR A 45 -3.78 -9.34 10.76
C THR A 45 -4.67 -10.49 10.31
N ASN A 46 -5.26 -10.38 9.11
CA ASN A 46 -6.34 -11.28 8.68
C ASN A 46 -5.92 -12.28 7.60
N LEU A 47 -4.76 -12.15 6.96
CA LEU A 47 -4.27 -13.14 6.00
C LEU A 47 -3.33 -14.14 6.67
N PRO A 48 -3.74 -15.41 6.85
CA PRO A 48 -2.84 -16.43 7.37
C PRO A 48 -1.76 -16.79 6.35
N ASN A 49 -0.60 -17.23 6.83
CA ASN A 49 0.51 -17.73 6.02
C ASN A 49 1.08 -16.70 5.01
N MET A 50 1.09 -15.42 5.35
CA MET A 50 1.70 -14.38 4.52
C MET A 50 3.17 -14.15 4.88
N GLU A 51 4.03 -14.14 3.86
CA GLU A 51 5.42 -13.70 3.98
C GLU A 51 5.56 -12.27 3.44
N ILE A 52 6.01 -11.35 4.30
CA ILE A 52 6.25 -9.96 3.93
C ILE A 52 7.74 -9.81 3.64
N GLN A 53 8.10 -9.67 2.36
CA GLN A 53 9.50 -9.56 1.93
C GLN A 53 10.11 -8.17 2.17
N GLY A 54 9.29 -7.19 2.56
CA GLY A 54 9.73 -5.85 2.92
C GLY A 54 8.60 -4.84 2.85
N LEU A 55 8.63 -3.85 3.74
CA LEU A 55 7.68 -2.74 3.75
C LEU A 55 8.47 -1.43 3.71
N VAL A 56 8.32 -0.68 2.62
CA VAL A 56 8.89 0.67 2.48
C VAL A 56 7.79 1.69 2.78
N VAL A 57 7.77 2.21 4.01
CA VAL A 57 6.86 3.30 4.38
C VAL A 57 7.59 4.64 4.21
N ARG A 58 7.04 5.53 3.39
CA ARG A 58 7.45 6.94 3.42
C ARG A 58 6.69 7.65 4.54
N MET A 59 7.34 7.79 5.69
CA MET A 59 6.84 8.67 6.75
C MET A 59 7.07 10.12 6.32
N ARG A 60 6.00 10.84 5.98
CA ARG A 60 6.10 12.31 5.86
C ARG A 60 6.08 12.86 7.29
N SER A 61 7.20 13.42 7.73
CA SER A 61 7.22 14.23 8.95
C SER A 61 6.32 15.46 8.74
N PRO A 62 5.38 15.78 9.65
CA PRO A 62 4.62 17.04 9.61
C PRO A 62 5.53 18.25 9.76
N GLU A 63 6.64 18.08 10.49
CA GLU A 63 7.71 19.05 10.66
C GLU A 63 8.71 18.79 9.53
N GLY A 64 8.59 19.51 8.41
CA GLY A 64 9.53 19.39 7.29
C GLY A 64 10.99 19.48 7.78
N ASP A 65 11.88 18.70 7.15
CA ASP A 65 13.31 18.59 7.47
C ASP A 65 13.93 19.92 7.93
N LYS A 66 13.89 20.19 9.24
CA LYS A 66 14.78 21.14 9.88
C LYS A 66 16.05 20.38 10.20
N LEU A 67 16.85 20.15 9.15
CA LEU A 67 18.27 19.93 9.33
C LEU A 67 18.84 21.26 9.85
N SER A 68 18.83 21.44 11.16
CA SER A 68 19.65 22.46 11.81
C SER A 68 21.10 21.98 11.75
N GLY A 69 21.78 22.36 10.67
CA GLY A 69 23.24 22.42 10.63
C GLY A 69 23.78 23.62 11.39
#